data_AF-A0A0L0SXM7-F1
#
_entry.id   AF-A0A0L0SXM7-F1
#
_cell.length_a   1.000
_cell.length_b   1.000
_cell.length_c   1.000
_cell.angle_alpha   90.00
_cell.angle_beta   90.00
_cell.angle_gamma   90.00
#
_symmetry.space_group_name_H-M   'P 1'
#
loop_
_entity.id
_entity.type
_entity.pdbx_description
1 polymer ?
#
loop_
_entity_poly.entity_id
_entity_poly.type
_entity_poly.pdbx_seq_one_letter_code
_entity_poly.pdbx_strand_id
1 'polypeptide(L)'
;MQVDYLESRMLDHALPPHLVTLALKRIDLDTTRAKLLAAHLPKTLRHLALNEVEVGQHDIGPLVLAIPPGVRDLAIVNVQIGDDLIRELARVILPNLTHLRLVSTGVTQRGLMAVIVVLPAGQLVSLTLGGIPLHMETATALAAWLARTTQLKCLGLHHMCTKVAPNAIDFVLAALPSSLRSLELPGSLYSATSLATHMSRVYDLEVLDVSNLLGPPGSLADLIPTIRYTLKVLRMAYIDMYETDLAEMLYRVGRPWCFLVEVDLRCAQLGLQGIENVFYALERILSCGPGPHQEPRPHVLLLGNLVTVRQRRFRQIREWWATNGWDIEPCRG
;
A
#
# COMPACT_ATOMS: atom_id res chain seq x y z
N MET A 1 -13.27 -12.94 20.55
CA MET A 1 -11.90 -12.87 21.08
C MET A 1 -10.99 -12.56 19.91
N GLN A 2 -10.39 -11.37 19.91
CA GLN A 2 -9.40 -10.96 18.91
C GLN A 2 -8.04 -11.32 19.50
N VAL A 3 -7.35 -12.29 18.89
CA VAL A 3 -5.98 -12.66 19.28
C VAL A 3 -5.08 -12.10 18.19
N ASP A 4 -4.49 -10.95 18.43
CA ASP A 4 -3.68 -10.25 17.42
C ASP A 4 -2.32 -10.93 17.20
N TYR A 5 -1.84 -11.72 18.18
CA TYR A 5 -0.59 -12.47 18.10
C TYR A 5 -0.71 -13.81 18.84
N LEU A 6 -0.54 -14.93 18.11
CA LEU A 6 -0.38 -16.24 18.70
C LEU A 6 1.12 -16.56 18.83
N GLU A 7 1.55 -16.92 20.04
CA GLU A 7 2.88 -17.51 20.22
C GLU A 7 2.92 -18.90 19.57
N SER A 8 4.08 -19.28 19.00
CA SER A 8 4.27 -20.54 18.27
C SER A 8 3.76 -21.78 19.01
N ARG A 9 3.83 -21.80 20.35
CA ARG A 9 3.36 -22.91 21.19
C ARG A 9 1.84 -23.08 21.21
N MET A 10 1.08 -22.03 20.93
CA MET A 10 -0.38 -22.11 20.87
C MET A 10 -0.87 -22.87 19.64
N LEU A 11 -0.02 -23.06 18.64
CA LEU A 11 -0.32 -23.81 17.42
C LEU A 11 -0.24 -25.33 17.62
N ASP A 12 0.27 -25.79 18.76
CA ASP A 12 0.31 -27.20 19.14
C ASP A 12 -1.03 -27.68 19.75
N HIS A 13 -2.04 -26.79 19.82
CA HIS A 13 -3.37 -27.06 20.36
C HIS A 13 -4.48 -26.67 19.38
N ALA A 14 -5.68 -27.22 19.60
CA ALA A 14 -6.86 -26.84 18.83
C ALA A 14 -7.18 -25.36 19.05
N LEU A 15 -7.44 -24.63 17.95
CA LEU A 15 -7.88 -23.24 18.01
C LEU A 15 -9.27 -23.13 18.67
N PRO A 16 -9.57 -22.01 19.35
CA PRO A 16 -10.91 -21.77 19.86
C PRO A 16 -11.96 -21.87 18.74
N PRO A 17 -13.06 -22.63 18.92
CA PRO A 17 -14.05 -22.89 17.86
C PRO A 17 -14.82 -21.63 17.41
N HIS A 18 -14.74 -20.55 18.18
CA HIS A 18 -15.37 -19.25 17.90
C HIS A 18 -14.37 -18.17 17.46
N LEU A 19 -13.15 -18.56 17.06
CA LEU A 19 -12.17 -17.60 16.56
C LEU A 19 -12.68 -16.95 15.27
N VAL A 20 -12.62 -15.61 15.23
CA VAL A 20 -13.07 -14.81 14.08
C VAL A 20 -11.87 -14.27 13.28
N THR A 21 -10.77 -14.00 13.97
CA THR A 21 -9.55 -13.43 13.40
C THR A 21 -8.36 -14.29 13.79
N LEU A 22 -7.55 -14.66 12.81
CA LEU A 22 -6.29 -15.37 12.99
C LEU A 22 -5.20 -14.62 12.22
N ALA A 23 -4.19 -14.13 12.93
CA ALA A 23 -3.01 -13.52 12.33
C ALA A 23 -1.76 -14.28 12.77
N LEU A 24 -1.02 -14.81 11.80
CA LEU A 24 0.27 -15.46 11.98
C LEU A 24 1.34 -14.54 11.38
N LYS A 25 2.30 -14.12 12.20
CA LYS A 25 3.36 -13.21 11.77
C LYS A 25 4.71 -13.73 12.21
N ARG A 26 5.65 -13.90 11.25
CA ARG A 26 7.04 -14.31 11.52
C ARG A 26 7.10 -15.63 12.32
N ILE A 27 6.30 -16.60 11.88
CA ILE A 27 6.22 -17.93 12.48
C ILE A 27 6.82 -18.93 11.50
N ASP A 28 7.69 -19.80 12.01
CA ASP A 28 8.12 -21.00 11.30
C ASP A 28 7.09 -22.11 11.53
N LEU A 29 6.41 -22.51 10.46
CA LEU A 29 5.44 -23.59 10.43
C LEU A 29 6.06 -24.81 9.76
N ASP A 30 6.43 -25.81 10.56
CA ASP A 30 6.71 -27.13 9.99
C ASP A 30 5.43 -27.76 9.39
N THR A 31 5.62 -28.83 8.61
CA THR A 31 4.52 -29.56 7.95
C THR A 31 3.47 -30.06 8.95
N THR A 32 3.90 -30.49 10.13
CA THR A 32 3.01 -31.07 11.15
C THR A 32 2.09 -30.01 11.72
N ARG A 33 2.64 -28.85 12.06
CA ARG A 33 1.88 -27.70 12.56
C ARG A 33 0.98 -27.10 11.48
N ALA A 34 1.45 -27.00 10.23
CA ALA A 34 0.59 -26.55 9.14
C ALA A 34 -0.63 -27.46 8.95
N LYS A 35 -0.44 -28.79 9.00
CA LYS A 35 -1.53 -29.78 8.93
C LYS A 35 -2.45 -29.74 10.15
N LEU A 36 -1.89 -29.63 11.35
CA LEU A 36 -2.66 -29.53 12.58
C LEU A 36 -3.53 -28.27 12.57
N LEU A 37 -2.94 -27.15 12.19
CA LEU A 37 -3.64 -25.88 12.04
C LEU A 37 -4.75 -26.00 10.99
N ALA A 38 -4.46 -26.56 9.82
CA ALA A 38 -5.44 -26.83 8.76
C ALA A 38 -6.64 -27.65 9.27
N ALA A 39 -6.39 -28.71 10.04
CA ALA A 39 -7.42 -29.58 10.59
C ALA A 39 -8.33 -28.88 11.63
N HIS A 40 -7.83 -27.80 12.24
CA HIS A 40 -8.52 -27.10 13.33
C HIS A 40 -8.89 -25.65 12.99
N LEU A 41 -8.83 -25.24 11.71
CA LEU A 41 -9.31 -23.92 11.31
C LEU A 41 -10.82 -23.79 11.59
N PRO A 42 -11.24 -22.83 12.43
CA PRO A 42 -12.63 -22.73 12.82
C PRO A 42 -13.48 -22.16 11.69
N LYS A 43 -14.67 -22.75 11.46
CA LYS A 43 -15.62 -22.29 10.42
C LYS A 43 -16.14 -20.86 10.66
N THR A 44 -15.99 -20.35 11.88
CA THR A 44 -16.32 -18.96 12.25
C THR A 44 -15.29 -17.94 11.76
N LEU A 45 -14.13 -18.38 11.26
CA LEU A 45 -13.08 -17.48 10.81
C LEU A 45 -13.56 -16.56 9.69
N ARG A 46 -13.27 -15.27 9.82
CA ARG A 46 -13.60 -14.21 8.86
C ARG A 46 -12.37 -13.46 8.38
N HIS A 47 -11.33 -13.38 9.20
CA HIS A 47 -10.08 -12.72 8.89
C HIS A 47 -8.91 -13.69 9.08
N LEU A 48 -8.12 -13.89 8.02
CA LEU A 48 -6.91 -14.70 8.05
C LEU A 48 -5.74 -13.91 7.48
N ALA A 49 -4.69 -13.74 8.27
CA ALA A 49 -3.45 -13.12 7.84
C ALA A 49 -2.27 -14.07 8.05
N LEU A 50 -1.53 -14.37 6.98
CA LEU A 50 -0.29 -15.13 6.96
C LEU A 50 0.82 -14.17 6.51
N ASN A 51 1.62 -13.66 7.43
CA ASN A 51 2.66 -12.65 7.18
C ASN A 51 4.04 -13.20 7.54
N GLU A 52 4.93 -13.34 6.56
CA GLU A 52 6.29 -13.87 6.78
C GLU A 52 6.22 -15.24 7.50
N VAL A 53 5.28 -16.08 7.09
CA VAL A 53 5.17 -17.45 7.57
C VAL A 53 6.13 -18.28 6.74
N GLU A 54 7.22 -18.70 7.38
CA GLU A 54 8.18 -19.61 6.76
C GLU A 54 7.64 -21.03 6.91
N VAL A 55 7.71 -21.80 5.83
CA VAL A 55 7.17 -23.17 5.79
C VAL A 55 8.28 -24.09 5.34
N GLY A 56 9.45 -24.03 5.99
CA GLY A 56 10.65 -24.84 5.69
C GLY A 56 10.84 -25.26 4.22
N GLN A 57 11.27 -26.52 4.00
CA GLN A 57 11.21 -27.18 2.68
C GLN A 57 9.80 -27.77 2.40
N HIS A 58 8.76 -27.19 2.99
CA HIS A 58 7.50 -27.88 3.25
C HIS A 58 6.30 -27.22 2.55
N ASP A 59 5.23 -28.00 2.44
CA ASP A 59 4.03 -27.65 1.68
C ASP A 59 3.03 -26.89 2.57
N ILE A 60 2.81 -25.60 2.28
CA ILE A 60 1.75 -24.77 2.89
C ILE A 60 0.36 -25.09 2.33
N GLY A 61 0.30 -25.92 1.29
CA GLY A 61 -0.89 -26.39 0.59
C GLY A 61 -2.03 -26.80 1.51
N PRO A 62 -1.82 -27.72 2.47
CA PRO A 62 -2.87 -28.16 3.38
C PRO A 62 -3.53 -27.00 4.15
N LEU A 63 -2.76 -26.01 4.60
CA LEU A 63 -3.32 -24.86 5.31
C LEU A 63 -4.14 -23.98 4.38
N VAL A 64 -3.62 -23.68 3.20
CA VAL A 64 -4.30 -22.81 2.22
C VAL A 64 -5.59 -23.45 1.72
N LEU A 65 -5.59 -24.77 1.48
CA LEU A 65 -6.77 -25.52 1.07
C LEU A 65 -7.82 -25.67 2.18
N ALA A 66 -7.41 -25.59 3.45
CA ALA A 66 -8.31 -25.69 4.59
C ALA A 66 -8.92 -24.34 5.01
N ILE A 67 -8.56 -23.23 4.35
CA ILE A 67 -9.13 -21.91 4.66
C ILE A 67 -10.67 -21.97 4.50
N PRO A 68 -11.43 -21.64 5.55
CA PRO A 68 -12.89 -21.72 5.50
C PRO A 68 -13.48 -20.80 4.41
N PRO A 69 -14.51 -21.25 3.66
CA PRO A 69 -15.14 -20.44 2.60
C PRO A 69 -15.88 -19.19 3.12
N GLY A 70 -16.06 -19.08 4.45
CA GLY A 70 -16.63 -17.91 5.11
C GLY A 70 -15.63 -16.78 5.37
N VAL A 71 -14.34 -16.96 5.07
CA VAL A 71 -13.33 -15.90 5.17
C VAL A 71 -13.67 -14.77 4.21
N ARG A 72 -13.60 -13.53 4.71
CA ARG A 72 -13.88 -12.29 3.96
C ARG A 72 -12.65 -11.44 3.77
N ASP A 73 -11.70 -11.53 4.70
CA ASP A 73 -10.45 -10.79 4.66
C ASP A 73 -9.28 -11.77 4.68
N LEU A 74 -8.54 -11.80 3.58
CA LEU A 74 -7.40 -12.70 3.41
C LEU A 74 -6.15 -11.89 3.10
N ALA A 75 -5.12 -12.07 3.92
CA ALA A 75 -3.79 -11.54 3.67
C ALA A 75 -2.76 -12.67 3.65
N ILE A 76 -2.00 -12.76 2.56
CA ILE A 76 -0.86 -13.66 2.41
C ILE A 76 0.31 -12.79 1.94
N VAL A 77 1.27 -12.56 2.82
CA VAL A 77 2.39 -11.63 2.62
C VAL A 77 3.69 -12.35 2.92
N ASN A 78 4.64 -12.36 1.98
CA ASN A 78 5.93 -13.05 2.11
C ASN A 78 5.77 -14.54 2.49
N VAL A 79 4.83 -15.24 1.84
CA VAL A 79 4.61 -16.69 2.00
C VAL A 79 4.62 -17.34 0.63
N GLN A 80 5.51 -18.31 0.43
CA GLN A 80 5.68 -19.00 -0.84
C GLN A 80 4.53 -20.00 -1.07
N ILE A 81 3.56 -19.64 -1.91
CA ILE A 81 2.43 -20.52 -2.27
C ILE A 81 2.55 -21.06 -3.71
N GLY A 82 3.15 -20.28 -4.62
CA GLY A 82 3.27 -20.65 -6.04
C GLY A 82 1.93 -20.66 -6.81
N ASP A 83 2.02 -20.98 -8.10
CA ASP A 83 0.90 -20.85 -9.05
C ASP A 83 -0.22 -21.89 -8.87
N ASP A 84 0.12 -23.13 -8.52
CA ASP A 84 -0.87 -24.20 -8.44
C ASP A 84 -1.78 -23.99 -7.23
N LEU A 85 -1.18 -23.65 -6.09
CA LEU A 85 -1.92 -23.43 -4.86
C LEU A 85 -2.78 -22.16 -4.91
N ILE A 86 -2.28 -21.07 -5.52
CA ILE A 86 -3.10 -19.86 -5.66
C ILE A 86 -4.31 -20.10 -6.59
N ARG A 87 -4.20 -20.98 -7.60
CA ARG A 87 -5.36 -21.36 -8.44
C ARG A 87 -6.42 -22.10 -7.65
N GLU A 88 -6.02 -23.01 -6.76
CA GLU A 88 -6.98 -23.71 -5.91
C GLU A 88 -7.62 -22.76 -4.89
N LEU A 89 -6.82 -21.88 -4.25
CA LEU A 89 -7.35 -20.80 -3.41
C LEU A 89 -8.36 -19.93 -4.19
N ALA A 90 -8.03 -19.62 -5.44
CA ALA A 90 -8.84 -18.78 -6.30
C ALA A 90 -10.25 -19.35 -6.51
N ARG A 91 -10.38 -20.68 -6.65
CA ARG A 91 -11.67 -21.35 -6.83
C ARG A 91 -12.52 -21.40 -5.57
N VAL A 92 -11.90 -21.55 -4.40
CA VAL A 92 -12.62 -21.89 -3.16
C VAL A 92 -13.04 -20.64 -2.37
N ILE A 93 -12.17 -19.63 -2.28
CA ILE A 93 -12.31 -18.56 -1.28
C ILE A 93 -12.65 -17.20 -1.90
N LEU A 94 -12.10 -16.90 -3.08
CA LEU A 94 -12.23 -15.57 -3.69
C LEU A 94 -13.69 -15.08 -3.91
N PRO A 95 -14.70 -15.92 -4.20
CA PRO A 95 -16.06 -15.44 -4.43
C PRO A 95 -16.70 -14.69 -3.25
N ASN A 96 -16.22 -14.86 -2.02
CA ASN A 96 -16.79 -14.24 -0.81
C ASN A 96 -15.90 -13.14 -0.20
N LEU A 97 -14.74 -12.85 -0.79
CA LEU A 97 -13.81 -11.88 -0.21
C LEU A 97 -14.27 -10.43 -0.38
N THR A 98 -14.06 -9.65 0.68
CA THR A 98 -14.16 -8.19 0.72
C THR A 98 -12.78 -7.52 0.75
N HIS A 99 -11.78 -8.15 1.35
CA HIS A 99 -10.40 -7.66 1.36
C HIS A 99 -9.44 -8.77 0.96
N LEU A 100 -8.58 -8.49 -0.02
CA LEU A 100 -7.54 -9.43 -0.46
C LEU A 100 -6.18 -8.72 -0.49
N ARG A 101 -5.18 -9.33 0.13
CA ARG A 101 -3.79 -8.92 0.06
C ARG A 101 -2.90 -10.10 -0.31
N LEU A 102 -2.23 -10.04 -1.46
CA LEU A 102 -1.26 -11.02 -1.93
C LEU A 102 0.04 -10.29 -2.27
N VAL A 103 1.07 -10.40 -1.43
CA VAL A 103 2.34 -9.68 -1.61
C VAL A 103 3.50 -10.65 -1.47
N SER A 104 4.39 -10.69 -2.47
CA SER A 104 5.61 -11.50 -2.46
C SER A 104 5.34 -12.97 -2.15
N THR A 105 4.38 -13.57 -2.86
CA THR A 105 3.89 -14.93 -2.58
C THR A 105 4.51 -16.03 -3.45
N GLY A 106 5.52 -15.67 -4.24
CA GLY A 106 6.11 -16.58 -5.25
C GLY A 106 5.19 -16.91 -6.43
N VAL A 107 4.04 -16.25 -6.51
CA VAL A 107 3.09 -16.37 -7.62
C VAL A 107 3.69 -15.69 -8.85
N THR A 108 3.60 -16.37 -10.00
CA THR A 108 4.00 -15.80 -11.28
C THR A 108 2.82 -15.07 -11.93
N GLN A 109 3.06 -14.47 -13.10
CA GLN A 109 1.99 -13.90 -13.92
C GLN A 109 0.82 -14.87 -14.19
N ARG A 110 1.08 -16.19 -14.30
CA ARG A 110 0.04 -17.18 -14.60
C ARG A 110 -0.89 -17.38 -13.40
N GLY A 111 -0.34 -17.46 -12.19
CA GLY A 111 -1.14 -17.55 -10.98
C GLY A 111 -1.91 -16.24 -10.72
N LEU A 112 -1.28 -15.07 -10.95
CA LEU A 112 -1.95 -13.78 -10.81
C LEU A 112 -3.13 -13.62 -11.78
N MET A 113 -2.96 -14.02 -13.03
CA MET A 113 -4.05 -14.04 -14.01
C MET A 113 -5.23 -14.90 -13.53
N ALA A 114 -4.94 -16.08 -12.98
CA ALA A 114 -5.98 -16.96 -12.46
C ALA A 114 -6.75 -16.34 -11.28
N VAL A 115 -6.06 -15.58 -10.43
CA VAL A 115 -6.70 -14.79 -9.36
C VAL A 115 -7.62 -13.73 -9.94
N ILE A 116 -7.11 -12.89 -10.86
CA ILE A 116 -7.86 -11.75 -11.43
C ILE A 116 -9.17 -12.20 -12.08
N VAL A 117 -9.15 -13.32 -12.81
CA VAL A 117 -10.33 -13.84 -13.52
C VAL A 117 -11.50 -14.15 -12.59
N VAL A 118 -11.23 -14.52 -11.33
CA VAL A 118 -12.27 -14.91 -10.36
C VAL A 118 -12.49 -13.89 -9.24
N LEU A 119 -11.80 -12.74 -9.26
CA LEU A 119 -11.98 -11.70 -8.26
C LEU A 119 -13.42 -11.16 -8.26
N PRO A 120 -14.07 -10.99 -7.09
CA PRO A 120 -15.47 -10.62 -7.01
C PRO A 120 -15.66 -9.09 -7.19
N ALA A 121 -15.85 -8.66 -8.43
CA ALA A 121 -15.94 -7.23 -8.78
C ALA A 121 -17.06 -6.45 -8.03
N GLY A 122 -18.13 -7.14 -7.62
CA GLY A 122 -19.31 -6.52 -7.00
C GLY A 122 -19.20 -6.26 -5.49
N GLN A 123 -18.19 -6.79 -4.80
CA GLN A 123 -18.12 -6.69 -3.33
C GLN A 123 -16.71 -6.41 -2.79
N LEU A 124 -15.64 -6.58 -3.59
CA LEU A 124 -14.29 -6.36 -3.11
C LEU A 124 -14.08 -4.87 -2.81
N VAL A 125 -13.73 -4.57 -1.57
CA VAL A 125 -13.51 -3.21 -1.05
C VAL A 125 -12.03 -2.85 -1.07
N SER A 126 -11.15 -3.83 -0.85
CA SER A 126 -9.70 -3.63 -0.87
C SER A 126 -8.99 -4.74 -1.63
N LEU A 127 -8.08 -4.34 -2.52
CA LEU A 127 -7.18 -5.23 -3.24
C LEU A 127 -5.75 -4.73 -3.12
N THR A 128 -4.86 -5.57 -2.61
CA THR A 128 -3.43 -5.32 -2.59
C THR A 128 -2.69 -6.45 -3.26
N LEU A 129 -1.94 -6.15 -4.31
CA LEU A 129 -1.10 -7.08 -5.06
C LEU A 129 0.34 -6.59 -5.01
N GLY A 130 1.30 -7.48 -4.74
CA GLY A 130 2.69 -7.08 -4.51
C GLY A 130 3.72 -8.11 -4.95
N GLY A 131 4.87 -7.66 -5.46
CA GLY A 131 6.03 -8.53 -5.73
C GLY A 131 5.85 -9.53 -6.88
N ILE A 132 4.95 -9.23 -7.83
CA ILE A 132 4.68 -10.00 -9.05
C ILE A 132 4.86 -9.08 -10.26
N PRO A 133 5.83 -9.34 -11.14
CA PRO A 133 5.98 -8.63 -12.41
C PRO A 133 4.66 -8.47 -13.17
N LEU A 134 4.26 -7.23 -13.42
CA LEU A 134 3.05 -6.92 -14.20
C LEU A 134 3.38 -6.95 -15.69
N HIS A 135 2.82 -7.95 -16.38
CA HIS A 135 2.88 -8.08 -17.83
C HIS A 135 1.62 -7.49 -18.50
N MET A 136 1.70 -7.24 -19.82
CA MET A 136 0.62 -6.59 -20.57
C MET A 136 -0.70 -7.35 -20.50
N GLU A 137 -0.69 -8.69 -20.59
CA GLU A 137 -1.92 -9.48 -20.49
C GLU A 137 -2.54 -9.34 -19.10
N THR A 138 -1.71 -9.42 -18.07
CA THR A 138 -2.15 -9.34 -16.66
C THR A 138 -2.67 -7.94 -16.33
N ALA A 139 -2.00 -6.89 -16.82
CA ALA A 139 -2.45 -5.52 -16.70
C ALA A 139 -3.80 -5.28 -17.40
N THR A 140 -3.97 -5.82 -18.61
CA THR A 140 -5.22 -5.71 -19.36
C THR A 140 -6.37 -6.42 -18.64
N ALA A 141 -6.11 -7.62 -18.11
CA ALA A 141 -7.11 -8.35 -17.33
C ALA A 141 -7.48 -7.60 -16.03
N LEU A 142 -6.48 -7.05 -15.32
CA LEU A 142 -6.71 -6.25 -14.12
C LEU A 142 -7.50 -4.97 -14.44
N ALA A 143 -7.16 -4.29 -15.52
CA ALA A 143 -7.88 -3.11 -16.00
C ALA A 143 -9.35 -3.43 -16.34
N ALA A 144 -9.58 -4.53 -17.06
CA ALA A 144 -10.94 -5.00 -17.37
C ALA A 144 -11.74 -5.36 -16.10
N TRP A 145 -11.07 -5.93 -15.10
CA TRP A 145 -11.68 -6.18 -13.80
C TRP A 145 -12.02 -4.87 -13.08
N LEU A 146 -11.08 -3.92 -12.97
CA LEU A 146 -11.26 -2.62 -12.30
C LEU A 146 -12.43 -1.83 -12.89
N ALA A 147 -12.58 -1.84 -14.22
CA ALA A 147 -13.68 -1.18 -14.93
C ALA A 147 -15.07 -1.72 -14.54
N ARG A 148 -15.15 -2.93 -13.98
CA ARG A 148 -16.39 -3.56 -13.50
C ARG A 148 -16.62 -3.39 -12.01
N THR A 149 -15.62 -2.92 -11.26
CA THR A 149 -15.74 -2.76 -9.81
C THR A 149 -16.53 -1.51 -9.46
N THR A 150 -17.37 -1.63 -8.44
CA THR A 150 -18.18 -0.50 -7.95
C THR A 150 -17.98 -0.22 -6.46
N GLN A 151 -17.37 -1.16 -5.73
CA GLN A 151 -17.16 -1.08 -4.28
C GLN A 151 -15.68 -0.89 -3.89
N LEU A 152 -14.76 -0.93 -4.85
CA LEU A 152 -13.34 -0.89 -4.56
C LEU A 152 -12.95 0.51 -4.05
N LYS A 153 -12.50 0.57 -2.80
CA LYS A 153 -12.04 1.80 -2.14
C LYS A 153 -10.52 1.85 -2.01
N CYS A 154 -9.85 0.70 -1.90
CA CYS A 154 -8.41 0.63 -1.70
C CYS A 154 -7.77 -0.25 -2.77
N LEU A 155 -6.80 0.29 -3.49
CA LEU A 155 -6.00 -0.44 -4.47
C LEU A 155 -4.52 -0.24 -4.15
N GLY A 156 -3.84 -1.33 -3.83
CA GLY A 156 -2.39 -1.37 -3.66
C GLY A 156 -1.73 -2.24 -4.72
N LEU A 157 -0.79 -1.68 -5.48
CA LEU A 157 0.04 -2.37 -6.45
C LEU A 157 1.49 -2.11 -6.07
N HIS A 158 2.12 -3.05 -5.37
CA HIS A 158 3.44 -2.86 -4.75
C HIS A 158 4.52 -3.58 -5.56
N HIS A 159 5.54 -2.87 -6.03
CA HIS A 159 6.65 -3.43 -6.82
C HIS A 159 6.18 -4.31 -8.00
N MET A 160 5.14 -3.87 -8.70
CA MET A 160 4.56 -4.54 -9.87
C MET A 160 5.29 -4.17 -11.17
N CYS A 161 5.99 -3.03 -11.21
CA CYS A 161 6.62 -2.55 -12.44
C CYS A 161 7.85 -3.37 -12.80
N THR A 162 8.03 -3.61 -14.09
CA THR A 162 9.21 -4.27 -14.64
C THR A 162 9.89 -3.34 -15.64
N LYS A 163 11.21 -3.47 -15.76
CA LYS A 163 11.95 -2.80 -16.84
C LYS A 163 11.54 -3.28 -18.24
N VAL A 164 10.91 -4.46 -18.34
CA VAL A 164 10.53 -5.09 -19.62
C VAL A 164 9.25 -4.46 -20.19
N ALA A 165 8.29 -4.10 -19.33
CA ALA A 165 7.01 -3.54 -19.74
C ALA A 165 6.60 -2.35 -18.85
N PRO A 166 7.36 -1.23 -18.88
CA PRO A 166 7.10 -0.08 -18.00
C PRO A 166 5.71 0.55 -18.19
N ASN A 167 5.13 0.39 -19.38
CA ASN A 167 3.82 0.97 -19.74
C ASN A 167 2.64 0.04 -19.42
N ALA A 168 2.89 -1.19 -18.89
CA ALA A 168 1.79 -2.10 -18.54
C ALA A 168 0.87 -1.50 -17.47
N ILE A 169 1.44 -0.73 -16.53
CA ILE A 169 0.66 -0.08 -15.48
C ILE A 169 -0.33 0.95 -16.04
N ASP A 170 -0.07 1.55 -17.21
CA ASP A 170 -0.93 2.58 -17.81
C ASP A 170 -2.34 2.05 -18.09
N PHE A 171 -2.47 0.79 -18.50
CA PHE A 171 -3.78 0.15 -18.68
C PHE A 171 -4.58 0.11 -17.36
N VAL A 172 -3.91 -0.19 -16.26
CA VAL A 172 -4.51 -0.24 -14.93
C VAL A 172 -4.90 1.16 -14.47
N LEU A 173 -4.02 2.15 -14.64
CA LEU A 173 -4.28 3.56 -14.30
C LEU A 173 -5.45 4.12 -15.12
N ALA A 174 -5.53 3.77 -16.40
CA ALA A 174 -6.63 4.12 -17.28
C ALA A 174 -7.96 3.43 -16.91
N ALA A 175 -7.97 2.49 -15.97
CA ALA A 175 -9.17 1.78 -15.55
C ALA A 175 -9.55 2.01 -14.07
N LEU A 176 -8.87 2.94 -13.37
CA LEU A 176 -9.15 3.22 -11.96
C LEU A 176 -10.63 3.61 -11.75
N PRO A 177 -11.32 2.99 -10.77
CA PRO A 177 -12.71 3.32 -10.47
C PRO A 177 -12.81 4.65 -9.72
N SER A 178 -13.90 5.38 -9.92
CA SER A 178 -14.17 6.65 -9.22
C SER A 178 -14.46 6.47 -7.73
N SER A 179 -14.82 5.25 -7.30
CA SER A 179 -15.04 4.89 -5.90
C SER A 179 -13.74 4.86 -5.07
N LEU A 180 -12.58 4.90 -5.72
CA LEU A 180 -11.30 4.71 -5.07
C LEU A 180 -10.98 5.88 -4.12
N ARG A 181 -10.55 5.53 -2.90
CA ARG A 181 -10.17 6.43 -1.82
C ARG A 181 -8.68 6.29 -1.47
N SER A 182 -8.10 5.12 -1.66
CA SER A 182 -6.68 4.85 -1.43
C SER A 182 -6.04 4.20 -2.66
N LEU A 183 -4.95 4.79 -3.12
CA LEU A 183 -4.13 4.28 -4.21
C LEU A 183 -2.68 4.19 -3.76
N GLU A 184 -2.17 2.97 -3.66
CA GLU A 184 -0.79 2.71 -3.25
C GLU A 184 -0.03 2.06 -4.41
N LEU A 185 1.00 2.73 -4.91
CA LEU A 185 1.82 2.32 -6.05
C LEU A 185 3.32 2.25 -5.73
N PRO A 186 3.75 1.82 -4.52
CA PRO A 186 5.15 1.88 -4.16
C PRO A 186 5.97 0.98 -5.08
N GLY A 187 6.98 1.52 -5.77
CA GLY A 187 7.83 0.78 -6.70
C GLY A 187 7.13 0.27 -7.96
N SER A 188 5.92 0.74 -8.24
CA SER A 188 5.11 0.30 -9.38
C SER A 188 5.01 1.31 -10.51
N LEU A 189 5.61 2.47 -10.36
CA LEU A 189 5.64 3.51 -11.38
C LEU A 189 7.07 3.77 -11.85
N TYR A 190 7.24 3.75 -13.16
CA TYR A 190 8.46 4.28 -13.78
C TYR A 190 8.40 5.82 -13.81
N SER A 191 7.29 6.40 -14.24
CA SER A 191 7.04 7.84 -14.20
C SER A 191 5.70 8.13 -13.54
N ALA A 192 5.60 9.28 -12.87
CA ALA A 192 4.35 9.78 -12.32
C ALA A 192 3.46 10.46 -13.40
N THR A 193 4.00 10.75 -14.60
CA THR A 193 3.25 11.36 -15.72
C THR A 193 2.02 10.54 -16.11
N SER A 194 2.15 9.21 -16.24
CA SER A 194 1.00 8.33 -16.56
C SER A 194 -0.07 8.34 -15.47
N LEU A 195 0.31 8.49 -14.20
CA LEU A 195 -0.67 8.64 -13.14
C LEU A 195 -1.37 10.00 -13.26
N ALA A 196 -0.61 11.07 -13.50
CA ALA A 196 -1.14 12.42 -13.63
C ALA A 196 -2.24 12.54 -14.69
N THR A 197 -2.08 11.87 -15.85
CA THR A 197 -3.08 11.88 -16.93
C THR A 197 -4.42 11.25 -16.52
N HIS A 198 -4.42 10.35 -15.54
CA HIS A 198 -5.60 9.61 -15.09
C HIS A 198 -6.17 10.07 -13.75
N MET A 199 -5.47 10.92 -13.00
CA MET A 199 -5.92 11.48 -11.71
C MET A 199 -7.27 12.22 -11.80
N SER A 200 -7.64 12.74 -12.98
CA SER A 200 -8.93 13.40 -13.20
C SER A 200 -10.15 12.50 -12.92
N ARG A 201 -9.97 11.17 -12.95
CA ARG A 201 -11.04 10.17 -12.75
C ARG A 201 -11.26 9.79 -11.29
N VAL A 202 -10.28 10.04 -10.43
CA VAL A 202 -10.28 9.62 -9.02
C VAL A 202 -10.37 10.86 -8.14
N TYR A 203 -11.55 11.50 -8.15
CA TYR A 203 -11.74 12.83 -7.55
C TYR A 203 -11.86 12.82 -6.03
N ASP A 204 -12.18 11.67 -5.43
CA ASP A 204 -12.33 11.49 -3.99
C ASP A 204 -11.09 10.81 -3.35
N LEU A 205 -9.94 10.85 -4.02
CA LEU A 205 -8.74 10.19 -3.49
C LEU A 205 -8.32 10.86 -2.18
N GLU A 206 -8.16 10.05 -1.13
CA GLU A 206 -7.75 10.46 0.22
C GLU A 206 -6.31 10.02 0.53
N VAL A 207 -5.87 8.87 0.01
CA VAL A 207 -4.52 8.35 0.21
C VAL A 207 -3.86 8.11 -1.14
N LEU A 208 -2.68 8.70 -1.32
CA LEU A 208 -1.83 8.48 -2.48
C LEU A 208 -0.43 8.13 -2.02
N ASP A 209 0.03 6.93 -2.36
CA ASP A 209 1.41 6.49 -2.16
C ASP A 209 2.07 6.21 -3.50
N VAL A 210 3.08 6.99 -3.86
CA VAL A 210 3.91 6.82 -5.07
C VAL A 210 5.37 6.61 -4.69
N SER A 211 5.64 6.08 -3.51
CA SER A 211 7.00 5.85 -3.02
C SER A 211 7.83 4.96 -3.95
N ASN A 212 9.16 5.03 -3.89
CA ASN A 212 10.08 4.26 -4.73
C ASN A 212 9.84 4.41 -6.25
N LEU A 213 9.59 5.62 -6.74
CA LEU A 213 9.55 5.87 -8.20
C LEU A 213 10.86 5.44 -8.85
N LEU A 214 10.79 4.66 -9.94
CA LEU A 214 11.96 4.06 -10.58
C LEU A 214 12.60 4.95 -11.66
N GLY A 215 11.87 5.92 -12.19
CA GLY A 215 12.33 6.77 -13.28
C GLY A 215 13.10 8.00 -12.81
N PRO A 216 13.39 8.94 -13.74
CA PRO A 216 14.23 10.07 -13.44
C PRO A 216 13.59 11.03 -12.41
N PRO A 217 14.44 11.75 -11.66
CA PRO A 217 14.01 12.89 -10.86
C PRO A 217 13.23 13.89 -11.72
N GLY A 218 12.19 14.49 -11.15
CA GLY A 218 11.26 15.40 -11.84
C GLY A 218 9.98 14.75 -12.38
N SER A 219 9.86 13.42 -12.36
CA SER A 219 8.63 12.71 -12.78
C SER A 219 7.38 13.09 -11.98
N LEU A 220 7.54 13.65 -10.77
CA LEU A 220 6.45 14.17 -9.95
C LEU A 220 5.88 15.51 -10.43
N ALA A 221 6.59 16.25 -11.30
CA ALA A 221 6.20 17.61 -11.69
C ALA A 221 4.85 17.67 -12.38
N ASP A 222 4.49 16.60 -13.10
CA ASP A 222 3.19 16.46 -13.74
C ASP A 222 2.11 16.01 -12.75
N LEU A 223 2.48 15.21 -11.74
CA LEU A 223 1.54 14.62 -10.79
C LEU A 223 1.04 15.63 -9.76
N ILE A 224 1.95 16.36 -9.11
CA ILE A 224 1.62 17.24 -7.98
C ILE A 224 0.50 18.24 -8.32
N PRO A 225 0.49 18.93 -9.48
CA PRO A 225 -0.60 19.84 -9.85
C PRO A 225 -1.96 19.16 -10.09
N THR A 226 -1.97 17.84 -10.35
CA THR A 226 -3.20 17.07 -10.60
C THR A 226 -3.84 16.49 -9.34
N ILE A 227 -3.09 16.45 -8.23
CA ILE A 227 -3.58 15.96 -6.95
C ILE A 227 -4.71 16.87 -6.44
N ARG A 228 -5.80 16.23 -6.01
CA ARG A 228 -7.00 16.93 -5.54
C ARG A 228 -6.88 17.34 -4.08
N TYR A 229 -7.67 18.36 -3.72
CA TYR A 229 -7.72 18.90 -2.36
C TYR A 229 -8.28 17.90 -1.33
N THR A 230 -8.94 16.83 -1.76
CA THR A 230 -9.46 15.73 -0.91
C THR A 230 -8.36 14.88 -0.29
N LEU A 231 -7.11 15.02 -0.77
CA LEU A 231 -6.00 14.19 -0.31
C LEU A 231 -5.71 14.46 1.17
N LYS A 232 -5.66 13.37 1.94
CA LYS A 232 -5.31 13.32 3.35
C LYS A 232 -3.88 12.85 3.56
N VAL A 233 -3.44 11.87 2.78
CA VAL A 233 -2.13 11.24 2.93
C VAL A 233 -1.40 11.26 1.60
N LEU A 234 -0.21 11.87 1.58
CA LEU A 234 0.70 11.85 0.43
C LEU A 234 2.01 11.16 0.81
N ARG A 235 2.31 10.01 0.22
CA ARG A 235 3.58 9.31 0.43
C ARG A 235 4.42 9.30 -0.84
N MET A 236 5.64 9.78 -0.69
CA MET A 236 6.62 9.97 -1.75
C MET A 236 8.02 9.55 -1.23
N ALA A 237 8.05 8.51 -0.40
CA ALA A 237 9.27 8.03 0.20
C ALA A 237 10.19 7.38 -0.85
N TYR A 238 11.50 7.40 -0.61
CA TYR A 238 12.52 6.78 -1.46
C TYR A 238 12.49 7.25 -2.92
N ILE A 239 12.06 8.48 -3.16
CA ILE A 239 12.15 9.14 -4.47
C ILE A 239 13.39 10.00 -4.46
N ASP A 240 14.21 9.91 -5.51
CA ASP A 240 15.33 10.82 -5.68
C ASP A 240 14.80 12.23 -6.00
N MET A 241 14.78 13.12 -5.00
CA MET A 241 14.37 14.52 -5.17
C MET A 241 15.59 15.41 -5.06
N TYR A 242 15.90 16.15 -6.12
CA TYR A 242 16.87 17.25 -6.00
C TYR A 242 16.26 18.41 -5.21
N GLU A 243 17.11 19.19 -4.53
CA GLU A 243 16.73 20.14 -3.47
C GLU A 243 15.68 21.19 -3.86
N THR A 244 15.50 21.48 -5.15
CA THR A 244 14.59 22.52 -5.66
C THR A 244 13.26 21.99 -6.16
N ASP A 245 13.16 20.71 -6.49
CA ASP A 245 12.10 20.24 -7.37
C ASP A 245 10.75 20.16 -6.65
N LEU A 246 10.70 19.59 -5.44
CA LEU A 246 9.42 19.41 -4.73
C LEU A 246 8.80 20.72 -4.24
N ALA A 247 9.61 21.61 -3.66
CA ALA A 247 9.08 22.89 -3.19
C ALA A 247 8.50 23.72 -4.35
N GLU A 248 9.20 23.77 -5.48
CA GLU A 248 8.70 24.45 -6.69
C GLU A 248 7.41 23.80 -7.21
N MET A 249 7.35 22.46 -7.27
CA MET A 249 6.14 21.73 -7.64
C MET A 249 4.96 22.07 -6.73
N LEU A 250 5.19 22.10 -5.42
CA LEU A 250 4.19 22.45 -4.42
C LEU A 250 3.70 23.90 -4.63
N TYR A 251 4.60 24.86 -4.86
CA TYR A 251 4.20 26.24 -5.17
C TYR A 251 3.31 26.36 -6.41
N ARG A 252 3.43 25.44 -7.38
CA ARG A 252 2.60 25.41 -8.60
C ARG A 252 1.18 24.85 -8.37
N VAL A 253 0.90 24.17 -7.25
CA VAL A 253 -0.42 23.57 -6.97
C VAL A 253 -1.55 24.62 -7.02
N GLY A 254 -1.24 25.89 -6.72
CA GLY A 254 -2.15 27.04 -6.94
C GLY A 254 -3.47 26.98 -6.16
N ARG A 255 -3.69 25.91 -5.39
CA ARG A 255 -4.89 25.60 -4.62
C ARG A 255 -4.46 25.00 -3.29
N PRO A 256 -5.23 25.23 -2.22
CA PRO A 256 -4.86 24.69 -0.92
C PRO A 256 -5.30 23.22 -0.77
N TRP A 257 -4.55 22.44 0.01
CA TRP A 257 -4.85 21.04 0.36
C TRP A 257 -5.34 20.95 1.81
N CYS A 258 -6.51 21.53 2.09
CA CYS A 258 -6.99 21.71 3.46
C CYS A 258 -7.14 20.42 4.29
N PHE A 259 -7.24 19.26 3.63
CA PHE A 259 -7.45 17.97 4.29
C PHE A 259 -6.18 17.15 4.45
N LEU A 260 -5.03 17.64 3.97
CA LEU A 260 -3.78 16.91 4.06
C LEU A 260 -3.34 16.84 5.53
N VAL A 261 -3.24 15.62 6.04
CA VAL A 261 -2.85 15.31 7.41
C VAL A 261 -1.55 14.53 7.49
N GLU A 262 -1.10 13.89 6.42
CA GLU A 262 0.15 13.12 6.40
C GLU A 262 0.93 13.40 5.11
N VAL A 263 2.20 13.76 5.25
CA VAL A 263 3.16 13.78 4.13
C VAL A 263 4.38 12.94 4.52
N ASP A 264 4.60 11.85 3.80
CA ASP A 264 5.75 10.96 3.98
C ASP A 264 6.79 11.23 2.89
N LEU A 265 7.90 11.85 3.28
CA LEU A 265 9.06 12.14 2.42
C LEU A 265 10.30 11.35 2.86
N ARG A 266 10.10 10.17 3.47
CA ARG A 266 11.23 9.41 4.01
C ARG A 266 12.24 9.07 2.92
N CYS A 267 13.53 9.28 3.17
CA CYS A 267 14.61 8.94 2.23
C CYS A 267 14.51 9.64 0.87
N ALA A 268 13.89 10.82 0.80
CA ALA A 268 13.74 11.58 -0.45
C ALA A 268 15.04 12.31 -0.91
N GLN A 269 16.21 11.95 -0.37
CA GLN A 269 17.51 12.59 -0.58
C GLN A 269 17.59 14.11 -0.36
N LEU A 270 16.63 14.69 0.36
CA LEU A 270 16.60 16.13 0.64
C LEU A 270 17.73 16.56 1.59
N GLY A 271 18.50 17.56 1.16
CA GLY A 271 19.37 18.35 2.04
C GLY A 271 18.56 19.30 2.93
N LEU A 272 19.21 19.94 3.90
CA LEU A 272 18.52 20.76 4.90
C LEU A 272 17.72 21.92 4.28
N GLN A 273 18.27 22.56 3.24
CA GLN A 273 17.59 23.64 2.53
C GLN A 273 16.37 23.14 1.77
N GLY A 274 16.46 21.97 1.11
CA GLY A 274 15.33 21.35 0.43
C GLY A 274 14.19 21.02 1.40
N ILE A 275 14.53 20.54 2.60
CA ILE A 275 13.55 20.31 3.67
C ILE A 275 12.87 21.62 4.06
N GLU A 276 13.62 22.67 4.40
CA GLU A 276 13.06 23.99 4.74
C GLU A 276 12.14 24.51 3.63
N ASN A 277 12.56 24.42 2.37
CA ASN A 277 11.79 24.87 1.21
C ASN A 277 10.46 24.11 1.08
N VAL A 278 10.48 22.79 1.27
CA VAL A 278 9.26 21.94 1.23
C VAL A 278 8.30 22.34 2.36
N PHE A 279 8.80 22.59 3.57
CA PHE A 279 7.95 23.04 4.68
C PHE A 279 7.29 24.39 4.39
N TYR A 280 8.03 25.38 3.89
CA TYR A 280 7.44 26.67 3.51
C TYR A 280 6.38 26.52 2.41
N ALA A 281 6.61 25.63 1.44
CA ALA A 281 5.63 25.33 0.41
C ALA A 281 4.38 24.65 0.98
N LEU A 282 4.55 23.68 1.88
CA LEU A 282 3.45 23.00 2.57
C LEU A 282 2.65 23.98 3.44
N GLU A 283 3.31 24.81 4.24
CA GLU A 283 2.65 25.84 5.06
C GLU A 283 1.75 26.74 4.21
N ARG A 284 2.22 27.15 3.03
CA ARG A 284 1.44 27.96 2.10
C ARG A 284 0.24 27.20 1.51
N ILE A 285 0.39 25.93 1.17
CA ILE A 285 -0.70 25.09 0.62
C ILE A 285 -1.74 24.74 1.71
N LEU A 286 -1.31 24.68 2.97
CA LEU A 286 -2.15 24.28 4.10
C LEU A 286 -2.78 25.47 4.81
N SER A 287 -2.40 26.70 4.44
CA SER A 287 -3.00 27.95 4.88
C SER A 287 -4.40 28.13 4.28
N CYS A 288 -5.32 27.21 4.56
CA CYS A 288 -6.75 27.45 4.42
C CYS A 288 -7.15 28.45 5.50
N GLY A 289 -7.83 29.53 5.12
CA GLY A 289 -8.17 30.63 6.03
C GLY A 289 -8.78 30.12 7.35
N PRO A 290 -8.59 30.85 8.47
CA PRO A 290 -8.92 30.38 9.81
C PRO A 290 -10.43 30.12 9.95
N GLY A 291 -10.84 28.88 9.68
CA GLY A 291 -12.17 28.40 10.00
C GLY A 291 -12.28 28.16 11.51
N PRO A 292 -13.45 28.37 12.12
CA PRO A 292 -13.68 28.26 13.56
C PRO A 292 -13.58 26.83 14.13
N HIS A 293 -13.29 25.83 13.28
CA HIS A 293 -13.06 24.44 13.65
C HIS A 293 -11.73 24.01 13.00
N GLN A 294 -10.60 24.44 13.57
CA GLN A 294 -9.28 23.98 13.11
C GLN A 294 -9.16 22.49 13.39
N GLU A 295 -9.25 21.68 12.33
CA GLU A 295 -8.78 20.29 12.32
C GLU A 295 -7.30 20.24 12.77
N PRO A 296 -6.82 19.10 13.28
CA PRO A 296 -5.42 18.93 13.66
C PRO A 296 -4.51 19.32 12.49
N ARG A 297 -3.45 20.08 12.80
CA ARG A 297 -2.41 20.43 11.82
C ARG A 297 -1.77 19.15 11.25
N PRO A 298 -1.31 19.17 9.99
CA PRO A 298 -0.72 18.01 9.35
C PRO A 298 0.46 17.43 10.13
N HIS A 299 0.44 16.12 10.27
CA HIS A 299 1.58 15.29 10.62
C HIS A 299 2.49 15.19 9.39
N VAL A 300 3.77 15.54 9.51
CA VAL A 300 4.71 15.46 8.39
C VAL A 300 5.83 14.52 8.78
N LEU A 301 5.75 13.30 8.25
CA LEU A 301 6.79 12.30 8.40
C LEU A 301 7.93 12.62 7.42
N LEU A 302 8.88 13.42 7.88
CA LEU A 302 10.03 13.80 7.08
C LEU A 302 11.31 13.14 7.55
N LEU A 303 11.92 12.32 6.67
CA LEU A 303 13.28 11.84 6.84
C LEU A 303 14.18 12.45 5.80
N GLY A 304 14.94 13.47 6.20
CA GLY A 304 16.16 13.83 5.50
C GLY A 304 17.14 12.65 5.53
N ASN A 305 18.18 12.69 4.70
CA ASN A 305 19.30 11.73 4.82
C ASN A 305 19.72 11.61 6.31
N LEU A 306 20.06 10.41 6.79
CA LEU A 306 20.53 10.16 8.17
C LEU A 306 21.60 11.18 8.61
N VAL A 307 22.43 11.63 7.67
CA VAL A 307 23.42 12.70 7.89
C VAL A 307 22.74 14.01 8.28
N THR A 308 21.71 14.44 7.55
CA THR A 308 20.92 15.66 7.80
C THR A 308 20.22 15.61 9.15
N VAL A 309 19.57 14.49 9.49
CA VAL A 309 18.82 14.33 10.74
C VAL A 309 19.72 14.42 11.98
N ARG A 310 21.00 14.06 11.84
CA ARG A 310 22.00 14.15 12.93
C ARG A 310 22.56 15.56 13.14
N GLN A 311 22.32 16.50 12.23
CA GLN A 311 22.83 17.86 12.35
C GLN A 311 22.14 18.60 13.50
N ARG A 312 22.91 19.38 14.28
CA ARG A 312 22.37 20.23 15.36
C ARG A 312 21.29 21.19 14.84
N ARG A 313 21.50 21.72 13.62
CA ARG A 313 20.55 22.64 12.98
C ARG A 313 19.20 21.96 12.71
N PHE A 314 19.19 20.69 12.27
CA PHE A 314 17.93 19.95 12.10
C PHE A 314 17.13 19.83 13.39
N ARG A 315 17.79 19.61 14.55
CA ARG A 315 17.11 19.59 15.85
C ARG A 315 16.43 20.91 16.18
N GLN A 316 17.12 22.04 15.96
CA GLN A 316 16.58 23.38 16.20
C GLN A 316 15.37 23.66 15.30
N ILE A 317 15.48 23.28 14.02
CA ILE A 317 14.40 23.47 13.06
C ILE A 317 13.20 22.57 13.42
N ARG A 318 13.44 21.32 13.85
CA ARG A 318 12.39 20.43 14.36
C ARG A 318 11.69 21.00 15.58
N GLU A 319 12.42 21.53 16.54
CA GLU A 319 11.85 22.19 17.72
C GLU A 319 11.01 23.42 17.32
N TRP A 320 11.52 24.24 16.40
CA TRP A 320 10.78 25.39 15.86
C TRP A 320 9.52 24.98 15.10
N TRP A 321 9.53 23.88 14.35
CA TRP A 321 8.34 23.37 13.67
C TRP A 321 7.32 22.78 14.65
N ALA A 322 7.78 22.07 15.68
CA ALA A 322 6.93 21.55 16.73
C ALA A 322 6.20 22.67 17.48
N THR A 323 6.84 23.81 17.74
CA THR A 323 6.16 24.98 18.32
C THR A 323 5.13 25.61 17.37
N ASN A 324 5.26 25.38 16.06
CA ASN A 324 4.26 25.69 15.05
C ASN A 324 3.28 24.53 14.79
N GLY A 325 3.18 23.55 15.71
CA GLY A 325 2.19 22.48 15.67
C GLY A 325 2.38 21.46 14.56
N TRP A 326 3.58 21.38 13.97
CA TRP A 326 3.95 20.31 13.06
C TRP A 326 4.58 19.16 13.84
N ASP A 327 4.15 17.93 13.57
CA ASP A 327 4.83 16.76 14.10
C ASP A 327 5.80 16.21 13.05
N ILE A 328 7.07 16.08 13.44
CA ILE A 328 8.16 15.64 12.58
C ILE A 328 8.88 14.51 13.27
N GLU A 329 8.60 13.31 12.80
CA GLU A 329 9.21 12.10 13.32
C GLU A 329 10.46 11.72 12.53
N PRO A 330 11.63 11.60 13.17
CA PRO A 330 12.75 10.92 12.56
C PRO A 330 12.44 9.42 12.50
N CYS A 331 12.46 8.84 11.29
CA CYS A 331 12.40 7.39 11.08
C CYS A 331 13.46 6.71 11.95
N ARG A 332 13.00 5.76 12.75
CA ARG A 332 13.87 4.84 13.48
C ARG A 332 14.44 3.88 12.43
N GLY A 333 15.75 3.95 12.22
CA GLY A 333 16.47 3.00 11.38
C GLY A 333 16.52 1.61 12.00
#